data_AF-A0A951Z227-F1
#
_entry.id   AF-A0A951Z227-F1
#
_cell.length_a   1.000
_cell.length_b   1.000
_cell.length_c   1.000
_cell.angle_alpha   90.00
_cell.angle_beta   90.00
_cell.angle_gamma   90.00
#
_symmetry.space_group_name_H-M   'P 1'
#
loop_
_entity.id
_entity.type
_entity.pdbx_description
1 polymer ?
#
loop_
_entity_poly.entity_id
_entity_poly.type
_entity_poly.pdbx_seq_one_letter_code
_entity_poly.pdbx_strand_id
1 'polypeptide(L)'
;RGYAQKNPKQEYKREAFEIFGLMQQRIRSDVTRILMTVRIQSAEQAEQAEETLQPPQYTKVAYTHADFDPSVVEAADADPEAIALAVQNAPRSAEPAAQQPMRRFGQKIGRNDPCPCGSGKKYKQCHGRLA
;
A
#
# COMPACT_ATOMS: atom_id res chain seq x y z
N ARG A 1 7.67 -20.78 12.26
CA ARG A 1 7.80 -19.86 13.42
C ARG A 1 6.82 -20.20 14.57
N GLY A 2 6.51 -21.49 14.75
CA GLY A 2 5.81 -21.98 15.94
C GLY A 2 6.59 -23.18 16.44
N TYR A 3 7.44 -22.98 17.43
CA TYR A 3 8.05 -24.07 18.18
C TYR A 3 7.45 -24.01 19.58
N ALA A 4 6.62 -24.99 19.88
CA ALA A 4 5.74 -25.07 21.04
C ALA A 4 6.46 -25.26 22.39
N GLN A 5 7.63 -24.64 22.59
CA GLN A 5 8.37 -24.63 23.86
C GLN A 5 9.06 -23.29 24.18
N LYS A 6 9.32 -22.41 23.21
CA LYS A 6 9.96 -21.10 23.46
C LYS A 6 8.95 -19.97 23.33
N ASN A 7 9.05 -18.99 24.23
CA ASN A 7 8.14 -17.85 24.26
C ASN A 7 8.30 -17.02 22.97
N PRO A 8 7.25 -16.87 22.14
CA PRO A 8 7.36 -16.17 20.85
C PRO A 8 7.74 -14.69 21.00
N LYS A 9 7.33 -14.05 22.12
CA LYS A 9 7.72 -12.68 22.45
C LYS A 9 9.23 -12.54 22.71
N GLN A 10 9.88 -13.57 23.24
CA GLN A 10 11.32 -13.54 23.52
C GLN A 10 12.13 -13.77 22.24
N GLU A 11 11.70 -14.71 21.40
CA GLU A 11 12.29 -14.93 20.07
C GLU A 11 12.18 -13.66 19.21
N TYR A 12 10.99 -13.03 19.16
CA TYR A 12 10.82 -11.76 18.46
C TYR A 12 11.77 -10.68 18.96
N LYS A 13 11.94 -10.53 20.29
CA LYS A 13 12.88 -9.55 20.85
C LYS A 13 14.33 -9.84 20.48
N ARG A 14 14.73 -11.11 20.44
CA ARG A 14 16.09 -11.52 20.05
C ARG A 14 16.33 -11.24 18.56
N GLU A 15 15.44 -11.74 17.69
CA GLU A 15 15.50 -11.48 16.25
C GLU A 15 15.48 -9.97 15.96
N ALA A 16 14.61 -9.20 16.62
CA ALA A 16 14.54 -7.75 16.44
C ALA A 16 15.83 -7.04 16.87
N PHE A 17 16.46 -7.47 17.96
CA PHE A 17 17.70 -6.87 18.44
C PHE A 17 18.89 -7.20 17.51
N GLU A 18 18.94 -8.42 16.97
CA GLU A 18 19.94 -8.80 15.97
C GLU A 18 19.82 -7.97 14.70
N ILE A 19 18.60 -7.82 14.16
CA ILE A 19 18.35 -7.04 12.95
C ILE A 19 18.65 -5.55 13.19
N PHE A 20 18.27 -5.02 14.35
CA PHE A 20 18.60 -3.65 14.73
C PHE A 20 20.12 -3.43 14.83
N GLY A 21 20.85 -4.39 15.41
CA GLY A 21 22.32 -4.36 15.46
C GLY A 21 22.94 -4.30 14.07
N LEU A 22 22.44 -5.12 13.13
CA LEU A 22 22.89 -5.10 11.73
C LEU A 22 22.58 -3.77 11.04
N MET A 23 21.39 -3.20 11.28
CA MET A 23 21.01 -1.89 10.76
C MET A 23 21.96 -0.78 11.26
N GLN A 24 22.28 -0.78 12.56
CA GLN A 24 23.21 0.19 13.15
C GLN A 24 24.61 0.09 12.55
N GLN A 25 25.12 -1.13 12.30
CA GLN A 25 26.41 -1.32 11.63
C GLN A 25 26.38 -0.76 10.20
N ARG A 26 25.29 -0.99 9.46
CA ARG A 26 25.11 -0.45 8.11
C ARG A 26 25.13 1.07 8.09
N ILE A 27 24.38 1.71 9.01
CA ILE A 27 24.35 3.18 9.13
C ILE A 27 25.75 3.72 9.42
N ARG A 28 26.50 3.09 10.35
CA ARG A 28 27.87 3.50 10.67
C ARG A 28 28.77 3.42 9.43
N SER A 29 28.73 2.30 8.69
CA SER A 29 29.49 2.14 7.46
C SER A 29 29.12 3.18 6.41
N ASP A 30 27.84 3.45 6.21
CA ASP A 30 27.36 4.43 5.24
C ASP A 30 27.81 5.86 5.60
N VAL A 31 27.70 6.27 6.86
CA VAL A 31 28.20 7.57 7.31
C VAL A 31 29.71 7.69 7.07
N THR A 32 30.49 6.68 7.46
CA THR A 32 31.95 6.72 7.22
C THR A 32 32.29 6.74 5.72
N ARG A 33 31.53 6.00 4.90
CA ARG A 33 31.71 5.99 3.45
C ARG A 33 31.43 7.37 2.88
N ILE A 34 30.32 8.00 3.25
CA ILE A 34 29.96 9.35 2.80
C ILE A 34 31.08 10.32 3.20
N LEU A 35 31.48 10.36 4.47
CA LEU A 35 32.54 11.27 4.91
C LEU A 35 33.86 11.08 4.14
N MET A 36 34.24 9.84 3.82
CA MET A 36 35.49 9.54 3.11
C MET A 36 35.39 9.70 1.58
N THR A 37 34.19 9.68 1.01
CA THR A 37 33.96 9.77 -0.45
C THR A 37 33.37 11.09 -0.90
N VAL A 38 32.91 11.93 0.03
CA VAL A 38 32.49 13.31 -0.25
C VAL A 38 33.68 14.07 -0.81
N ARG A 39 33.60 14.35 -2.11
CA ARG A 39 34.47 15.30 -2.80
C ARG A 39 33.78 16.65 -2.70
N ILE A 40 34.44 17.62 -2.06
CA ILE A 40 34.00 19.03 -2.11
C ILE A 40 34.30 19.50 -3.54
N GLN A 41 33.28 19.48 -4.38
CA GLN A 41 33.35 20.05 -5.72
C GLN A 41 33.31 21.58 -5.62
N SER A 42 34.07 22.27 -6.46
CA SER A 42 33.96 23.73 -6.60
C SER A 42 32.54 24.10 -7.04
N ALA A 43 32.08 25.32 -6.77
CA ALA A 43 30.70 25.76 -7.08
C ALA A 43 30.28 25.44 -8.53
N GLU A 44 31.19 25.62 -9.48
CA GLU A 44 30.96 25.33 -10.91
C GLU A 44 30.72 23.83 -11.21
N GLN A 45 31.33 22.92 -10.45
CA GLN A 45 31.14 21.48 -10.61
C GLN A 45 29.84 20.99 -9.95
N ALA A 46 29.39 21.67 -8.88
CA ALA A 46 28.09 21.40 -8.27
C ALA A 46 26.92 21.78 -9.19
N GLU A 47 27.02 22.94 -9.87
CA GLU A 47 26.01 23.38 -10.85
C GLU A 47 25.90 22.39 -12.04
N GLN A 48 27.02 21.89 -12.55
CA GLN A 48 27.03 20.89 -13.64
C GLN A 48 26.46 19.53 -13.21
N ALA A 49 26.70 19.12 -11.96
CA ALA A 49 26.13 17.90 -11.39
C ALA A 49 24.61 18.03 -11.17
N GLU A 50 24.11 19.22 -10.78
CA GLU A 50 22.69 19.50 -10.65
C GLU A 50 21.98 19.50 -12.02
N GLU A 51 22.62 20.03 -13.07
CA GLU A 51 22.09 19.97 -14.44
C GLU A 51 21.96 18.53 -14.96
N THR A 52 22.94 17.67 -14.65
CA THR A 52 22.89 16.24 -15.03
C THR A 52 21.98 15.39 -14.17
N LEU A 53 21.72 15.80 -12.92
CA LEU A 53 20.79 15.13 -12.01
C LEU A 53 19.36 15.64 -12.13
N GLN A 54 19.06 16.60 -13.02
CA GLN A 54 17.68 16.97 -13.31
C GLN A 54 16.91 15.70 -13.72
N PRO A 55 15.96 15.23 -12.90
CA PRO A 55 15.18 14.06 -13.26
C PRO A 55 14.42 14.38 -14.55
N PRO A 56 14.17 13.39 -15.44
CA PRO A 56 13.32 13.62 -16.58
C PRO A 56 12.00 14.20 -16.06
N GLN A 57 11.70 15.40 -16.54
CA GLN A 57 10.49 16.18 -16.24
C GLN A 57 9.34 15.18 -16.12
N TYR A 58 8.86 14.90 -14.91
CA TYR A 58 7.74 13.98 -14.76
C TYR A 58 6.58 14.63 -15.52
N THR A 59 6.24 14.04 -16.67
CA THR A 59 5.14 14.53 -17.49
C THR A 59 3.90 14.46 -16.60
N LYS A 60 3.21 15.58 -16.43
CA LYS A 60 2.03 15.67 -15.57
C LYS A 60 1.03 14.59 -15.98
N VAL A 61 1.01 13.47 -15.26
CA VAL A 61 0.03 12.41 -15.49
C VAL A 61 -1.27 12.87 -14.86
N ALA A 62 -2.23 13.29 -15.68
CA ALA A 62 -3.56 13.63 -15.23
C ALA A 62 -4.31 12.34 -14.87
N TYR A 63 -4.65 12.18 -13.60
CA TYR A 63 -5.51 11.10 -13.12
C TYR A 63 -6.97 11.56 -13.20
N THR A 64 -7.74 10.99 -14.12
CA THR A 64 -9.20 11.21 -14.21
C THR A 64 -9.93 10.07 -13.47
N HIS A 65 -10.79 10.41 -12.53
CA HIS A 65 -11.68 9.46 -11.85
C HIS A 65 -12.96 9.23 -12.67
N ALA A 66 -13.64 8.08 -12.50
CA ALA A 66 -14.79 7.68 -13.31
C ALA A 66 -16.00 8.63 -13.22
N ASP A 67 -16.13 9.36 -12.12
CA ASP A 67 -17.19 10.36 -11.91
C ASP A 67 -16.79 11.78 -12.37
N PHE A 68 -15.64 11.92 -13.05
CA PHE A 68 -15.16 13.21 -13.54
C PHE A 68 -15.81 13.53 -14.89
N ASP A 69 -16.79 14.42 -14.88
CA ASP A 69 -17.38 14.96 -16.10
C ASP A 69 -16.45 16.03 -16.70
N PRO A 70 -15.87 15.82 -17.90
CA PRO A 70 -14.93 16.76 -18.51
C PRO A 70 -15.60 18.09 -18.94
N SER A 71 -16.93 18.14 -19.02
CA SER A 71 -17.66 19.37 -19.41
C SER A 71 -17.57 20.49 -18.36
N VAL A 72 -17.28 20.14 -17.09
CA VAL A 72 -17.14 21.10 -15.99
C VAL A 72 -15.83 21.89 -16.09
N VAL A 73 -14.83 21.32 -16.78
CA VAL A 73 -13.51 21.95 -16.99
C VAL A 73 -13.51 22.83 -18.23
N GLU A 74 -14.30 22.51 -19.26
CA GLU A 74 -14.40 23.33 -20.47
C GLU A 74 -15.29 24.58 -20.28
N ALA A 75 -16.20 24.56 -19.31
CA ALA A 75 -17.07 25.71 -19.01
C ALA A 75 -16.44 26.74 -18.07
N ALA A 76 -15.33 26.41 -17.40
CA ALA A 76 -14.67 27.27 -16.42
C ALA A 76 -13.23 27.54 -16.87
N ASP A 77 -13.03 28.66 -17.55
CA ASP A 77 -11.70 29.19 -17.82
C ASP A 77 -10.88 29.27 -16.51
N ALA A 78 -9.89 28.38 -16.41
CA ALA A 78 -8.66 28.42 -15.61
C ALA A 78 -8.66 28.73 -14.10
N ASP A 79 -9.78 29.07 -13.45
CA ASP A 79 -9.80 29.30 -12.00
C ASP A 79 -10.04 27.98 -11.23
N PRO A 80 -9.04 27.45 -10.51
CA PRO A 80 -9.16 26.17 -9.81
C PRO A 80 -10.22 26.18 -8.70
N GLU A 81 -10.52 27.35 -8.15
CA GLU A 81 -11.61 27.55 -7.19
C GLU A 81 -13.00 27.41 -7.83
N ALA A 82 -13.18 27.91 -9.06
CA ALA A 82 -14.44 27.80 -9.78
C ALA A 82 -14.74 26.35 -10.19
N ILE A 83 -13.71 25.61 -10.61
CA ILE A 83 -13.82 24.18 -10.93
C ILE A 83 -14.18 23.37 -9.67
N ALA A 84 -13.55 23.65 -8.52
CA ALA A 84 -13.87 22.97 -7.27
C ALA A 84 -15.31 23.24 -6.81
N LEU A 85 -15.79 24.48 -6.98
CA LEU A 85 -17.16 24.87 -6.62
C LEU A 85 -18.19 24.25 -7.57
N ALA A 86 -17.88 24.15 -8.87
CA ALA A 86 -18.74 23.53 -9.87
C ALA A 86 -18.84 22.00 -9.68
N VAL A 87 -17.75 21.33 -9.32
CA VAL A 87 -17.75 19.90 -8.94
C VAL A 87 -18.57 19.66 -7.67
N GLN A 88 -18.57 20.60 -6.72
CA GLN A 88 -19.39 20.51 -5.51
C GLN A 88 -20.88 20.76 -5.76
N ASN A 89 -21.22 21.67 -6.68
CA ASN A 89 -22.59 22.11 -6.96
C ASN A 89 -23.26 21.38 -8.13
N ALA A 90 -22.53 20.53 -8.87
CA ALA A 90 -23.12 19.67 -9.89
C ALA A 90 -24.22 18.80 -9.26
N PRO A 91 -25.42 18.72 -9.88
CA PRO A 91 -26.49 17.89 -9.35
C PRO A 91 -25.99 16.44 -9.34
N ARG A 92 -25.77 15.88 -8.14
CA ARG A 92 -25.49 14.45 -7.92
C ARG A 92 -26.70 13.62 -8.32
N SER A 93 -27.00 13.59 -9.61
CA SER A 93 -28.06 12.78 -10.22
C SER A 93 -27.48 11.42 -10.59
N ALA A 94 -26.91 10.77 -9.59
CA ALA A 94 -26.66 9.35 -9.59
C ALA A 94 -26.59 8.99 -8.11
N GLU A 95 -27.69 8.45 -7.57
CA GLU A 95 -27.57 7.61 -6.39
C GLU A 95 -26.44 6.61 -6.70
N PRO A 96 -25.37 6.54 -5.89
CA PRO A 96 -24.44 5.45 -6.03
C PRO A 96 -25.30 4.21 -5.80
N ALA A 97 -25.53 3.43 -6.86
CA ALA A 97 -26.19 2.14 -6.75
C ALA A 97 -25.49 1.43 -5.61
N ALA A 98 -26.17 1.34 -4.47
CA ALA A 98 -25.56 0.90 -3.23
C ALA A 98 -24.99 -0.47 -3.51
N GLN A 99 -23.66 -0.56 -3.63
CA GLN A 99 -22.98 -1.83 -3.86
C GLN A 99 -23.20 -2.61 -2.57
N GLN A 100 -24.29 -3.38 -2.55
CA GLN A 100 -24.63 -4.19 -1.40
C GLN A 100 -23.46 -5.14 -1.17
N PRO A 101 -22.93 -5.24 0.05
CA PRO A 101 -21.85 -6.16 0.33
C PRO A 101 -22.31 -7.57 -0.10
N MET A 102 -21.52 -8.21 -0.96
CA MET A 102 -21.79 -9.56 -1.46
C MET A 102 -21.98 -10.49 -0.25
N ARG A 103 -23.24 -10.79 0.08
CA ARG A 103 -23.56 -11.75 1.13
C ARG A 103 -23.19 -13.12 0.57
N ARG A 104 -22.36 -13.87 1.30
CA ARG A 104 -21.97 -15.23 0.91
C ARG A 104 -23.24 -16.04 0.60
N PHE A 105 -23.41 -16.42 -0.66
CA PHE A 105 -24.48 -17.33 -1.08
C PHE A 105 -24.14 -18.74 -0.61
N GLY A 106 -24.48 -19.06 0.63
CA GLY A 106 -24.32 -20.41 1.19
C GLY A 106 -24.30 -20.44 2.71
N GLN A 107 -24.78 -21.55 3.27
CA GLN A 107 -24.76 -21.80 4.72
C GLN A 107 -23.31 -21.84 5.22
N LYS A 108 -23.04 -21.13 6.32
CA LYS A 108 -21.72 -21.18 6.97
C LYS A 108 -21.56 -22.52 7.67
N ILE A 109 -20.94 -23.48 6.98
CA ILE A 109 -20.62 -24.81 7.55
C ILE A 109 -19.60 -24.63 8.67
N GLY A 110 -20.01 -24.98 9.89
CA GLY A 110 -19.17 -25.00 11.08
C GLY A 110 -18.24 -26.22 11.12
N ARG A 111 -17.17 -26.13 11.90
CA ARG A 111 -16.13 -27.18 11.98
C ARG A 111 -16.68 -28.56 12.42
N ASN A 112 -17.77 -28.58 13.21
CA ASN A 112 -18.40 -29.82 13.70
C ASN A 112 -19.66 -30.23 12.94
N ASP A 113 -20.13 -29.45 11.95
CA ASP A 113 -21.37 -29.73 11.20
C ASP A 113 -21.20 -30.95 10.27
N PRO A 114 -22.30 -31.61 9.86
CA PRO A 114 -22.25 -32.66 8.87
C PRO A 114 -21.58 -32.15 7.58
N CYS A 115 -20.64 -32.93 7.07
CA CYS A 115 -19.90 -32.53 5.88
C CYS A 115 -20.83 -32.56 4.64
N PRO A 116 -20.85 -31.51 3.80
CA PRO A 116 -21.77 -31.41 2.66
C PRO A 116 -21.53 -32.45 1.56
N CYS A 117 -20.45 -33.25 1.64
CA CYS A 117 -20.18 -34.35 0.72
C CYS A 117 -21.02 -35.62 0.99
N GLY A 118 -21.95 -35.59 1.95
CA GLY A 118 -22.81 -36.74 2.27
C GLY A 118 -22.12 -37.89 3.01
N SER A 119 -20.86 -37.72 3.43
CA SER A 119 -20.07 -38.79 4.07
C SER A 119 -20.50 -39.17 5.49
N GLY A 120 -21.51 -38.51 6.06
CA GLY A 120 -21.95 -38.70 7.46
C GLY A 120 -20.95 -38.25 8.53
N LYS A 121 -19.75 -37.81 8.15
CA LYS A 121 -18.69 -37.36 9.06
C LYS A 121 -18.81 -35.86 9.36
N LYS A 122 -18.31 -35.42 10.53
CA LYS A 122 -18.17 -34.00 10.85
C LYS A 122 -17.20 -33.32 9.89
N TYR A 123 -17.43 -32.07 9.51
CA TYR A 123 -16.61 -31.33 8.54
C TYR A 123 -15.12 -31.41 8.86
N LYS A 124 -14.71 -31.22 10.12
CA LYS A 124 -13.30 -31.34 10.58
C LYS A 124 -12.63 -32.71 10.37
N GLN A 125 -13.42 -33.78 10.25
CA GLN A 125 -12.94 -35.15 10.05
C GLN A 125 -13.00 -35.57 8.58
N CYS A 126 -13.53 -34.71 7.70
CA CYS A 126 -13.62 -34.94 6.27
C CYS A 126 -12.89 -33.79 5.53
N HIS A 127 -13.61 -32.88 4.87
CA HIS A 127 -13.02 -31.81 4.05
C HIS A 127 -12.36 -30.68 4.85
N GLY A 128 -12.61 -30.59 6.16
CA GLY A 128 -12.01 -29.62 7.07
C GLY A 128 -10.83 -30.16 7.89
N ARG A 129 -10.24 -31.29 7.47
CA ARG A 129 -9.07 -31.89 8.13
C ARG A 129 -7.84 -31.06 7.79
N LEU A 130 -7.33 -30.31 8.76
CA LEU A 130 -6.05 -29.64 8.65
C LEU A 130 -4.96 -30.71 8.79
N ALA A 131 -4.10 -30.83 7.78
CA ALA A 131 -2.92 -31.69 7.82
C ALA A 131 -1.95 -31.25 8.90
#